data_AF-S0GK88-F1
#
_entry.id   AF-S0GK88-F1
#
_cell.length_a   1.000
_cell.length_b   1.000
_cell.length_c   1.000
_cell.angle_alpha   90.00
_cell.angle_beta   90.00
_cell.angle_gamma   90.00
#
_symmetry.space_group_name_H-M   'P 1'
#
loop_
_entity.id
_entity.type
_entity.pdbx_description
1 polymer ?
#
loop_
_entity_poly.entity_id
_entity_poly.type
_entity_poly.pdbx_seq_one_letter_code
_entity_poly.pdbx_strand_id
1 'polypeptide(L)' 'MSANERLEYELSLAVERDLLSALDASFEDGEEKGREEGLKEGISKVALSMKQSGILLSEIIKLTGLSSEEIEQL' A
#
# COMPACT_ATOMS: atom_id res chain seq x y z
N MET A 1 3.52 -38.97 -26.13
CA MET A 1 3.63 -37.53 -26.41
C MET A 1 4.56 -37.31 -27.58
N SER A 2 4.05 -36.66 -28.61
CA SER A 2 4.83 -36.06 -29.69
C SER A 2 5.70 -34.92 -29.13
N ALA A 3 6.79 -34.59 -29.82
CA ALA A 3 7.62 -33.43 -29.48
C ALA A 3 6.81 -32.12 -29.46
N ASN A 4 5.82 -32.00 -30.34
CA ASN A 4 4.93 -30.83 -30.40
C ASN A 4 4.01 -30.74 -29.18
N GLU A 5 3.39 -31.86 -28.79
CA GLU A 5 2.52 -31.90 -27.59
C GLU A 5 3.30 -31.58 -26.32
N ARG A 6 4.58 -31.99 -26.26
CA ARG A 6 5.47 -31.64 -25.15
C ARG A 6 5.81 -30.15 -25.13
N LEU A 7 6.11 -29.56 -26.28
CA LEU A 7 6.41 -28.14 -26.39
C LEU A 7 5.19 -27.29 -25.99
N GLU A 8 4.00 -27.63 -26.49
CA GLU A 8 2.76 -26.94 -26.14
C GLU A 8 2.46 -27.02 -24.64
N TYR A 9 2.68 -28.18 -24.03
CA TYR A 9 2.53 -28.35 -22.58
C TYR A 9 3.52 -27.51 -21.78
N GLU A 10 4.80 -27.50 -22.17
CA GLU A 10 5.84 -26.70 -21.50
C GLU A 10 5.57 -25.19 -21.63
N LEU A 11 5.09 -24.73 -22.79
CA LEU A 11 4.69 -23.34 -23.01
C LEU A 11 3.45 -22.96 -22.18
N SER A 12 2.45 -23.82 -22.10
CA SER A 12 1.26 -23.59 -21.26
C SER A 12 1.65 -23.43 -19.79
N LEU A 13 2.54 -24.30 -19.30
CA LEU A 13 3.05 -24.22 -17.92
C LEU A 13 3.86 -22.95 -17.68
N ALA A 14 4.63 -22.48 -18.66
CA ALA A 14 5.36 -21.23 -18.54
C ALA A 14 4.41 -20.04 -18.40
N VAL A 15 3.37 -19.96 -19.24
CA VAL A 15 2.34 -18.91 -19.16
C VAL A 15 1.61 -18.93 -17.83
N GLU A 16 1.23 -20.12 -17.33
CA GLU A 16 0.57 -20.25 -16.02
C GLU A 16 1.46 -19.75 -14.87
N ARG A 17 2.76 -20.05 -14.92
CA ARG A 17 3.73 -19.59 -13.90
C ARG A 17 3.94 -18.09 -13.95
N ASP A 18 4.08 -17.53 -15.15
CA ASP A 18 4.25 -16.09 -15.33
C ASP A 18 3.02 -15.33 -14.82
N LEU A 19 1.81 -15.85 -15.11
CA LEU A 19 0.57 -15.28 -14.61
C LEU A 19 0.48 -15.34 -13.08
N LEU A 20 0.81 -16.49 -12.48
CA LEU A 20 0.82 -16.65 -11.03
C LEU A 20 1.80 -15.67 -10.37
N SER A 21 3.01 -15.56 -10.93
CA SER A 21 4.03 -14.65 -10.43
C SER A 21 3.59 -13.18 -10.53
N ALA A 22 2.92 -12.80 -11.62
CA ALA A 22 2.36 -11.46 -11.79
C ALA A 22 1.24 -11.18 -10.78
N LEU A 23 0.39 -12.18 -10.49
CA LEU A 23 -0.68 -12.06 -9.51
C LEU A 23 -0.13 -11.87 -8.10
N ASP A 24 0.85 -12.69 -7.69
CA ASP A 24 1.47 -12.61 -6.38
C ASP A 24 2.12 -11.24 -6.16
N ALA A 25 2.89 -10.76 -7.15
CA ALA A 25 3.50 -9.42 -7.10
C ALA A 25 2.44 -8.31 -6.98
N SER A 26 1.32 -8.42 -7.72
CA SER A 26 0.25 -7.42 -7.65
C SER A 26 -0.44 -7.38 -6.28
N PHE A 27 -0.52 -8.52 -5.60
CA PHE A 27 -1.11 -8.63 -4.27
C PHE A 27 -0.19 -8.01 -3.22
N GLU A 28 1.11 -8.34 -3.26
CA GLU A 28 2.12 -7.76 -2.36
C GLU A 28 2.17 -6.23 -2.50
N ASP A 29 2.22 -5.71 -3.73
CA ASP A 29 2.16 -4.27 -4.02
C ASP A 29 0.88 -3.62 -3.45
N GLY A 30 -0.25 -4.34 -3.54
CA GLY A 30 -1.53 -3.88 -3.03
C GLY A 30 -1.56 -3.81 -1.51
N GLU A 31 -1.04 -4.82 -0.83
CA GLU A 31 -0.94 -4.84 0.64
C GLU A 31 0.00 -3.74 1.16
N GLU A 32 1.15 -3.52 0.50
CA GLU A 32 2.09 -2.47 0.89
C GLU A 32 1.44 -1.08 0.76
N LYS A 33 0.83 -0.79 -0.39
CA LYS A 33 0.11 0.48 -0.61
C LYS A 33 -1.02 0.66 0.39
N GLY A 34 -1.84 -0.38 0.61
CA GLY A 34 -2.94 -0.32 1.57
C GLY A 34 -2.46 -0.05 3.01
N ARG A 35 -1.32 -0.63 3.40
CA ARG A 35 -0.72 -0.36 4.71
C ARG A 35 -0.21 1.07 4.83
N GLU A 36 0.47 1.58 3.81
CA GLU A 36 0.95 2.97 3.80
C GLU A 36 -0.19 3.99 3.84
N GLU A 37 -1.21 3.80 3.00
CA GLU A 37 -2.40 4.65 2.97
C GLU A 37 -3.16 4.59 4.31
N GLY A 38 -3.36 3.39 4.85
CA GLY A 38 -4.01 3.20 6.15
C GLY A 38 -3.25 3.87 7.29
N LEU A 39 -1.92 3.82 7.29
CA LEU A 39 -1.09 4.51 8.27
C LEU A 39 -1.23 6.04 8.15
N LYS A 40 -1.17 6.59 6.93
CA LYS A 40 -1.34 8.03 6.68
C LYS A 40 -2.72 8.53 7.09
N GLU A 41 -3.77 7.79 6.74
CA GLU A 41 -5.14 8.11 7.17
C GLU A 41 -5.28 8.06 8.70
N GLY A 42 -4.69 7.04 9.33
CA GLY A 42 -4.70 6.89 10.79
C GLY A 42 -4.05 8.08 11.49
N ILE A 43 -2.85 8.47 11.04
CA ILE A 43 -2.14 9.65 11.55
C ILE A 43 -2.98 10.92 11.36
N SER A 44 -3.60 11.10 10.20
CA SER A 44 -4.45 12.25 9.90
C SER A 44 -5.68 12.32 10.80
N LYS A 45 -6.36 11.18 11.04
CA LYS A 45 -7.52 11.10 11.95
C LYS A 45 -7.15 11.44 13.40
N VAL A 46 -5.97 10.99 13.84
CA VAL A 46 -5.44 11.33 15.17
C VAL A 46 -5.09 12.82 15.25
N ALA A 47 -4.40 13.36 14.24
CA ALA A 47 -4.04 14.79 14.17
C ALA A 47 -5.28 15.70 14.23
N LEU A 48 -6.33 15.35 13.48
CA LEU A 48 -7.63 16.05 13.51
C LEU A 48 -8.25 16.03 14.91
N SER A 49 -8.24 14.87 15.57
CA SER A 49 -8.76 14.71 16.93
C SER A 49 -7.96 15.53 17.94
N MET A 50 -6.64 15.60 17.79
CA MET A 50 -5.76 16.43 18.62
C MET A 50 -6.04 17.93 18.42
N LYS A 51 -6.22 18.37 17.18
CA LYS A 51 -6.58 19.76 16.82
C LYS A 51 -7.93 20.15 17.43
N GLN A 52 -8.93 19.29 17.32
CA GLN A 52 -10.26 19.50 17.93
C GLN A 52 -10.21 19.54 19.46
N SER A 53 -9.28 18.80 20.07
CA SER A 53 -9.07 18.79 21.53
C SER A 53 -8.27 20.00 22.04
N GLY A 54 -7.86 20.92 21.15
CA GLY A 54 -7.13 22.14 21.52
C GLY A 54 -5.65 21.92 21.82
N ILE A 55 -5.07 20.79 21.38
CA ILE A 55 -3.62 20.55 21.51
C ILE A 55 -2.87 21.56 20.63
N LEU A 56 -1.71 22.01 21.11
CA LEU A 56 -0.87 22.97 20.41
C LEU A 56 -0.38 22.38 19.08
N LEU A 57 -0.45 23.17 18.01
CA LEU A 57 0.01 22.77 16.67
C LEU A 57 1.45 22.22 16.68
N SER A 58 2.33 22.83 17.47
CA SER A 58 3.73 22.40 17.61
C SER A 58 3.87 20.99 18.21
N GLU A 59 2.98 20.61 19.13
CA GLU A 59 2.96 19.26 19.71
C GLU A 59 2.40 18.25 18.72
N ILE A 60 1.37 18.62 17.95
CA ILE A 60 0.81 17.77 16.91
C ILE A 60 1.87 17.45 15.86
N ILE A 61 2.57 18.46 15.32
CA ILE A 61 3.68 18.28 14.35
C ILE A 61 4.72 17.30 14.89
N LYS A 62 5.11 17.45 16.16
CA LYS A 62 6.13 16.59 16.78
C LYS A 62 5.68 15.14 16.94
N LEU A 63 4.40 14.91 17.21
CA LEU A 63 3.86 13.57 17.47
C LEU A 63 3.44 12.83 16.20
N THR A 64 2.92 13.56 15.20
CA THR A 64 2.37 12.98 13.97
C THR A 64 3.39 12.98 12.82
N GLY A 65 4.42 13.84 12.91
CA GLY A 65 5.39 14.05 11.82
C GLY A 65 4.83 14.80 10.63
N LEU A 66 3.58 15.29 10.71
CA LEU A 66 2.94 16.10 9.68
C LEU A 66 3.49 17.54 9.71
N SER A 67 3.53 18.18 8.56
CA SER A 67 3.83 19.60 8.44
C SER A 67 2.68 20.46 8.99
N SER A 68 2.99 21.73 9.27
CA SER A 68 1.97 22.70 9.68
C SER A 68 0.88 22.87 8.61
N GLU A 69 1.27 22.85 7.32
CA GLU A 69 0.35 23.00 6.19
C GLU A 69 -0.64 21.83 6.12
N GLU A 70 -0.15 20.60 6.29
CA GLU A 70 -1.00 19.40 6.31
C GLU A 70 -1.99 19.46 7.48
N ILE A 71 -1.56 19.86 8.67
CA ILE A 71 -2.45 19.96 9.85
C ILE A 71 -3.46 21.10 9.71
N GLU A 72 -3.10 22.19 9.03
CA GLU A 72 -4.03 23.29 8.73
C GLU A 72 -5.12 22.88 7.75
N GLN A 73 -4.79 22.01 6.78
CA GLN A 73 -5.73 21.48 5.78
C GLN A 73 -6.64 20.36 6.30
N LEU A 74 -6.31 19.72 7.44
CA LEU A 74 -7.16 18.75 8.16
C LEU A 74 -8.32 19.42 8.91
#